data_AF-A0A848IKF3-F1
#
_entry.id   AF-A0A848IKF3-F1
#
_cell.length_a   1.000
_cell.length_b   1.000
_cell.length_c   1.000
_cell.angle_alpha   90.00
_cell.angle_beta   90.00
_cell.angle_gamma   90.00
#
_symmetry.space_group_name_H-M   'P 1'
#
loop_
_entity.id
_entity.type
_entity.pdbx_description
1 polymer ?
#
loop_
_entity_poly.entity_id
_entity_poly.type
_entity_poly.pdbx_seq_one_letter_code
_entity_poly.pdbx_strand_id
1 'polypeptide(L)' 'MTHNQKVLAQIVAQYAVQKARRVDVRPPQDRVMEALGEAIESKRNEVRALVLAGRFETDAYRTAKAQLAKWTEAWNSNR' A
#
# COMPACT_ATOMS: atom_id res chain seq x y z
N MET A 1 32.10 19.11 30.16
CA MET A 1 30.97 18.15 30.26
C MET A 1 31.09 17.36 31.54
N THR A 2 30.08 17.42 32.40
CA THR A 2 30.04 16.64 33.64
C THR A 2 29.68 15.18 33.37
N HIS A 3 30.04 14.27 34.28
CA HIS A 3 29.72 12.84 34.17
C HIS A 3 28.23 12.60 33.90
N ASN A 4 27.36 13.34 34.58
CA ASN A 4 25.91 13.25 34.45
C ASN A 4 25.41 13.64 33.05
N GLN A 5 26.05 14.62 32.40
CA GLN A 5 25.70 15.00 31.03
C GLN A 5 26.05 13.89 30.02
N LYS A 6 27.14 13.14 30.25
CA LYS A 6 27.52 12.00 29.40
C LYS A 6 26.54 10.83 29.56
N VAL A 7 26.12 10.53 30.79
CA VAL A 7 25.14 9.46 31.07
C VAL A 7 23.78 9.80 30.44
N LEU A 8 23.30 11.04 30.61
CA LEU A 8 22.06 11.49 29.98
C LEU A 8 22.12 11.42 28.45
N ALA A 9 23.25 11.81 27.83
CA ALA A 9 23.44 11.70 26.39
C ALA A 9 23.39 10.23 25.90
N GLN A 10 23.97 9.30 26.65
CA GLN A 10 23.91 7.86 26.33
C GLN A 10 22.49 7.30 26.42
N ILE A 11 21.73 7.66 27.46
CA ILE A 11 20.34 7.22 27.63
C ILE A 11 19.48 7.74 26.47
N VAL A 12 19.62 9.03 26.12
CA VAL A 12 18.88 9.65 25.01
C VAL A 12 19.25 9.00 23.67
N ALA A 13 20.54 8.74 23.43
CA ALA A 13 21.00 8.07 22.21
C ALA A 13 20.44 6.65 22.09
N GLN A 14 20.47 5.87 23.18
CA GLN A 14 19.90 4.52 23.20
C GLN A 14 18.38 4.53 22.96
N TYR A 15 17.67 5.46 23.59
CA TYR A 15 16.23 5.63 23.38
C TYR A 15 15.91 6.02 21.93
N ALA A 16 16.67 6.92 21.34
CA ALA A 16 16.51 7.33 19.93
C ALA A 16 16.76 6.15 18.97
N VAL A 17 17.79 5.33 19.21
CA VAL A 17 18.08 4.13 18.42
C VAL A 17 16.96 3.10 18.55
N GLN A 18 16.46 2.86 19.77
CA GLN A 18 15.33 1.95 19.99
C GLN A 18 14.05 2.45 19.32
N LYS A 19 13.78 3.77 19.38
CA LYS A 19 12.64 4.40 18.71
C LYS A 19 12.75 4.30 17.19
N ALA A 20 13.93 4.52 16.62
CA ALA A 20 14.19 4.38 15.18
C ALA A 20 14.03 2.94 14.71
N ARG A 21 14.47 1.95 15.51
CA ARG A 21 14.29 0.52 15.23
C ARG A 21 12.83 0.05 15.33
N ARG A 22 12.00 0.75 16.11
CA ARG A 22 10.55 0.50 16.25
C ARG A 22 9.71 1.19 15.18
N VAL A 23 10.31 1.98 14.29
CA VAL A 23 9.57 2.43 13.10
C VAL A 23 9.39 1.17 12.26
N ASP A 24 8.23 0.52 12.42
CA ASP A 24 7.73 -0.54 11.56
C ASP A 24 7.53 0.05 10.16
N VAL A 25 8.64 0.22 9.44
CA VAL A 25 8.60 0.52 8.02
C VAL A 25 8.28 -0.82 7.37
N ARG A 26 6.98 -1.13 7.22
CA ARG A 26 6.54 -2.21 6.32
C ARG A 26 7.40 -2.17 5.06
N PRO A 27 7.96 -3.30 4.61
CA PRO A 27 8.73 -3.39 3.38
C PRO A 27 8.03 -2.62 2.24
N PRO A 28 8.77 -1.87 1.41
CA PRO A 28 8.18 -1.10 0.31
C PRO A 28 7.27 -1.94 -0.59
N GLN A 29 7.60 -3.22 -0.79
CA GLN A 29 6.81 -4.17 -1.56
C GLN A 29 5.42 -4.42 -0.94
N ASP A 30 5.33 -4.59 0.38
CA ASP A 30 4.05 -4.83 1.05
C ASP A 30 3.10 -3.64 0.89
N ARG A 31 3.64 -2.42 0.94
CA ARG A 31 2.85 -1.19 0.71
C ARG A 31 2.35 -1.08 -0.73
N VAL A 32 3.20 -1.46 -1.69
CA VAL A 32 2.84 -1.46 -3.11
C VAL A 32 1.78 -2.53 -3.39
N MET A 33 1.92 -3.71 -2.79
CA MET A 33 0.91 -4.75 -2.88
C MET A 33 -0.39 -4.26 -2.26
N GLU A 34 -0.42 -3.82 -1.01
CA GLU A 34 -1.63 -3.28 -0.36
C GLU A 34 -2.35 -2.22 -1.24
N ALA A 35 -1.61 -1.25 -1.79
CA ALA A 35 -2.15 -0.25 -2.69
C ALA A 35 -2.71 -0.85 -4.01
N LEU A 36 -2.04 -1.85 -4.58
CA LEU A 36 -2.53 -2.58 -5.76
C LEU A 36 -3.83 -3.34 -5.43
N GLY A 37 -3.92 -3.93 -4.24
CA GLY A 37 -5.13 -4.63 -3.77
C GLY A 37 -6.31 -3.67 -3.64
N GLU A 38 -6.10 -2.51 -3.02
CA GLU A 38 -7.12 -1.46 -2.91
C GLU A 38 -7.57 -0.95 -4.29
N ALA A 39 -6.62 -0.73 -5.21
CA ALA A 39 -6.91 -0.28 -6.57
C ALA A 39 -7.72 -1.31 -7.37
N ILE A 40 -7.43 -2.61 -7.22
CA ILE A 40 -8.19 -3.71 -7.84
C ILE A 40 -9.63 -3.71 -7.32
N GLU A 41 -9.82 -3.59 -6.01
CA GLU A 41 -11.16 -3.63 -5.40
C GLU A 41 -11.98 -2.40 -5.81
N SER A 42 -11.37 -1.22 -5.83
CA SER A 42 -12.00 0.00 -6.34
C SER A 42 -12.43 -0.15 -7.81
N LYS A 43 -11.55 -0.69 -8.67
CA LYS A 43 -11.85 -0.92 -10.09
C LYS A 43 -12.94 -1.97 -10.30
N ARG A 44 -13.00 -3.01 -9.45
CA ARG A 44 -14.08 -4.01 -9.46
C ARG A 44 -15.43 -3.37 -9.15
N ASN A 45 -15.49 -2.46 -8.18
CA ASN A 45 -16.70 -1.72 -7.85
C ASN A 45 -17.16 -0.81 -8.99
N GLU A 46 -16.22 -0.15 -9.69
CA GLU A 46 -16.53 0.63 -10.90
C GLU A 46 -17.15 -0.24 -12.01
N VAL A 47 -16.52 -1.38 -12.31
CA VAL A 47 -17.06 -2.33 -13.30
C VAL A 47 -18.46 -2.80 -12.90
N ARG A 48 -18.67 -3.12 -11.61
CA ARG A 48 -19.98 -3.52 -11.09
C ARG A 48 -21.02 -2.41 -11.22
N ALA A 49 -20.66 -1.16 -10.92
CA ALA A 49 -21.55 -0.01 -11.08
C ALA A 49 -21.96 0.19 -12.55
N LEU A 50 -21.03 0.03 -13.50
CA LEU A 50 -21.33 0.10 -14.92
C LEU A 50 -22.29 -1.01 -15.37
N VAL A 51 -22.11 -2.23 -14.86
CA VAL A 51 -23.03 -3.36 -15.13
C VAL A 51 -24.43 -3.07 -14.57
N LEU A 52 -24.52 -2.60 -13.31
CA LEU A 52 -25.80 -2.25 -12.68
C LEU A 52 -26.52 -1.12 -13.41
N ALA A 53 -25.77 -0.18 -14.00
CA ALA A 53 -26.31 0.88 -14.84
C ALA A 53 -26.67 0.41 -16.27
N GLY A 54 -26.51 -0.87 -16.60
CA GLY A 54 -26.76 -1.43 -17.94
C GLY A 54 -25.73 -1.00 -18.99
N ARG A 55 -24.59 -0.41 -18.61
CA ARG A 55 -23.58 0.18 -19.50
C ARG A 55 -22.49 -0.82 -19.90
N PHE A 56 -22.80 -2.11 -20.02
CA PHE A 56 -21.83 -3.19 -20.25
C PHE A 56 -21.29 -3.27 -21.69
N GLU A 57 -21.88 -2.54 -22.64
CA GLU A 57 -21.36 -2.46 -24.01
C GLU A 57 -20.53 -1.21 -24.28
N THR A 58 -20.43 -0.31 -23.30
CA THR A 58 -19.70 0.95 -23.44
C THR A 58 -18.18 0.74 -23.43
N ASP A 59 -17.46 1.63 -24.11
CA ASP A 59 -15.99 1.63 -24.08
C ASP A 59 -15.43 1.86 -22.67
N ALA A 60 -16.17 2.59 -21.83
CA ALA A 60 -15.85 2.75 -20.41
C ALA A 60 -15.83 1.40 -19.68
N TYR A 61 -16.85 0.55 -19.88
CA TYR A 61 -16.88 -0.79 -19.30
C TYR A 61 -15.75 -1.67 -19.84
N ARG A 62 -15.52 -1.67 -21.16
CA ARG A 62 -14.44 -2.48 -21.77
C ARG A 62 -13.07 -2.08 -21.22
N THR A 63 -12.82 -0.78 -21.11
CA THR A 63 -11.57 -0.23 -20.57
C THR A 63 -11.40 -0.60 -19.09
N ALA A 64 -12.42 -0.38 -18.26
CA ALA A 64 -12.37 -0.71 -16.84
C ALA A 64 -12.16 -2.22 -16.61
N LYS A 65 -12.82 -3.07 -17.41
CA LYS A 65 -12.65 -4.52 -17.36
C LYS A 65 -11.25 -4.98 -17.79
N ALA A 66 -10.71 -4.42 -18.86
CA ALA A 66 -9.35 -4.73 -19.32
C ALA A 66 -8.29 -4.32 -18.28
N GLN A 67 -8.46 -3.13 -17.68
CA GLN A 67 -7.59 -2.64 -16.62
C GLN A 67 -7.65 -3.54 -15.37
N LEU A 68 -8.85 -3.93 -14.95
CA LEU A 68 -9.05 -4.86 -13.83
C LEU A 68 -8.35 -6.20 -14.08
N ALA A 69 -8.47 -6.76 -15.30
CA ALA A 69 -7.83 -8.01 -15.67
C ALA A 69 -6.30 -7.91 -15.56
N LYS A 70 -5.70 -6.87 -16.17
CA LYS A 70 -4.26 -6.63 -16.13
C LYS A 70 -3.72 -6.49 -14.71
N TRP A 71 -4.42 -5.77 -13.84
CA TRP A 71 -4.01 -5.57 -12.47
C TRP A 71 -4.15 -6.84 -11.63
N THR A 72 -5.20 -7.63 -11.87
CA THR A 72 -5.39 -8.92 -11.19
C THR A 72 -4.30 -9.92 -11.59
N GLU A 73 -3.90 -9.94 -12.86
CA GLU A 73 -2.78 -10.75 -13.34
C GLU A 73 -1.46 -10.33 -12.69
N ALA A 74 -1.18 -9.02 -12.63
CA ALA A 74 -0.01 -8.49 -11.94
C ALA A 74 -0.01 -8.87 -10.46
N TRP A 75 -1.15 -8.76 -9.78
CA TRP A 75 -1.30 -9.18 -8.39
C TRP A 75 -0.98 -10.67 -8.20
N ASN A 76 -1.55 -11.55 -9.02
CA ASN A 76 -1.33 -12.99 -8.93
C ASN A 76 0.12 -13.39 -9.24
N SER A 77 0.82 -12.61 -10.06
CA SER A 77 2.23 -12.87 -10.41
C SER A 77 3.21 -12.38 -9.35
N ASN A 78 2.79 -11.47 -8.46
CA ASN A 78 3.63 -10.86 -7.41
C ASN A 78 3.27 -11.35 -5.99
N ARG A 79 2.33 -12.27 -5.88
CA ARG A 79 1.89 -12.89 -4.62
C ARG A 79 2.55 -14.25 -4.44
#